data_AF-A0A7E4VZI2-F1
#
_entry.id   AF-A0A7E4VZI2-F1
#
_cell.length_a   1.000
_cell.length_b   1.000
_cell.length_c   1.000
_cell.angle_alpha   90.00
_cell.angle_beta   90.00
_cell.angle_gamma   90.00
#
_symmetry.space_group_name_H-M   'P 1'
#
loop_
_entity.id
_entity.type
_entity.pdbx_description
1 polymer ?
#
loop_
_entity_poly.entity_id
_entity_poly.type
_entity_poly.pdbx_seq_one_letter_code
_entity_poly.pdbx_strand_id
1 'polypeptide(L)'
;MVGDPDSVKQHHQSNVTINFLKESGIKMHYISNSITTAPTLSQVSRLLATAMPFSEEYTDDDIFITADADMMPFHLKNHIPNILADQKAYFYNADCTGPIRVPPKRGNYKVPMYPMSTISATVATWREIMGLSSTNYGGHEIEEYLENEFGQEYFHLINVNTRGFRGSSVWYADQSLVSYKVAEWFKANPKNRAAATLTRGGCYPRIDRIRWPNPSEMLKQNLNQLGDAHLLANGYTDSQWKLFEPLVQLVFNGSKYDYLRSRLTKYRMDYVSSV
;
A
#
# COMPACT_ATOMS: atom_id res chain seq x y z
N MET A 1 8.62 12.12 16.52
CA MET A 1 8.53 13.44 15.86
C MET A 1 8.36 13.23 14.37
N VAL A 2 7.50 14.01 13.72
CA VAL A 2 7.51 14.11 12.25
C VAL A 2 8.64 15.08 11.89
N GLY A 3 9.66 14.59 11.17
CA GLY A 3 10.93 15.31 10.97
C GLY A 3 11.02 16.08 9.64
N ASP A 4 12.04 16.94 9.54
CA ASP A 4 12.42 17.65 8.32
C ASP A 4 13.21 16.72 7.38
N PRO A 5 12.85 16.60 6.08
CA PRO A 5 13.63 15.85 5.10
C PRO A 5 15.12 16.15 5.09
N ASP A 6 15.51 17.39 5.36
CA ASP A 6 16.88 17.86 5.16
C ASP A 6 17.80 17.49 6.35
N SER A 7 17.25 16.94 7.44
CA SER A 7 18.00 16.61 8.66
C SER A 7 18.54 15.17 8.70
N VAL A 8 18.30 14.35 7.67
CA VAL A 8 18.72 12.93 7.65
C VAL A 8 19.80 12.72 6.58
N LYS A 9 20.93 12.09 6.94
CA LYS A 9 21.92 11.60 5.95
C LYS A 9 21.25 10.54 5.07
N GLN A 10 20.81 10.93 3.89
CA GLN A 10 20.11 10.07 2.95
C GLN A 10 21.06 9.59 1.85
N HIS A 11 20.89 8.34 1.42
CA HIS A 11 21.59 7.82 0.25
C HIS A 11 21.21 8.62 -1.00
N HIS A 12 22.14 8.77 -1.94
CA HIS A 12 21.95 9.61 -3.13
C HIS A 12 20.70 9.24 -3.94
N GLN A 13 20.38 7.95 -4.07
CA GLN A 13 19.15 7.42 -4.67
C GLN A 13 17.85 7.88 -3.96
N SER A 14 17.87 7.95 -2.62
CA SER A 14 16.73 8.42 -1.85
C SER A 14 16.43 9.89 -2.15
N ASN A 15 17.48 10.72 -2.31
CA ASN A 15 17.32 12.13 -2.66
C ASN A 15 16.71 12.31 -4.05
N VAL A 16 17.16 11.53 -5.04
CA VAL A 16 16.56 11.55 -6.40
C VAL A 16 15.07 11.23 -6.34
N THR A 17 14.70 10.21 -5.57
CA THR A 17 13.30 9.81 -5.38
C THR A 17 12.49 10.90 -4.69
N ILE A 18 12.99 11.44 -3.58
CA ILE A 18 12.31 12.48 -2.81
C ILE A 18 12.09 13.74 -3.65
N ASN A 19 13.11 14.17 -4.41
CA ASN A 19 13.00 15.34 -5.28
C ASN A 19 11.97 15.10 -6.38
N PHE A 20 11.96 13.93 -7.02
CA PHE A 20 10.96 13.58 -8.02
C PHE A 20 9.53 13.61 -7.45
N LEU A 21 9.31 13.09 -6.24
CA LEU A 21 8.02 13.12 -5.57
C LEU A 21 7.60 14.56 -5.22
N LYS A 22 8.51 15.38 -4.66
CA LYS A 22 8.27 16.80 -4.35
C LYS A 22 7.91 17.60 -5.62
N GLU A 23 8.66 17.44 -6.70
CA GLU A 23 8.38 18.06 -8.01
C GLU A 23 7.07 17.56 -8.64
N SER A 24 6.54 16.43 -8.18
CA SER A 24 5.25 15.89 -8.61
C SER A 24 4.09 16.40 -7.75
N GLY A 25 4.35 17.30 -6.79
CA GLY A 25 3.35 17.83 -5.87
C GLY A 25 2.93 16.86 -4.77
N ILE A 26 3.71 15.79 -4.54
CA ILE A 26 3.40 14.80 -3.51
C ILE A 26 3.84 15.35 -2.15
N LYS A 27 2.88 15.41 -1.20
CA LYS A 27 3.15 15.79 0.18
C LYS A 27 3.88 14.65 0.89
N MET A 28 5.05 14.96 1.44
CA MET A 28 5.90 13.98 2.12
C MET A 28 5.84 14.18 3.64
N HIS A 29 5.56 13.12 4.38
CA HIS A 29 5.59 13.09 5.83
C HIS A 29 6.63 12.07 6.31
N TYR A 30 7.54 12.48 7.19
CA TYR A 30 8.62 11.63 7.69
C TYR A 30 8.31 11.16 9.09
N ILE A 31 8.40 9.86 9.33
CA ILE A 31 8.14 9.26 10.65
C ILE A 31 9.49 8.80 11.21
N SER A 32 9.89 9.35 12.35
CA SER A 32 11.08 8.90 13.06
C SER A 32 10.85 7.53 13.71
N ASN A 33 11.65 6.53 13.42
CA ASN A 33 11.69 5.28 14.17
C ASN A 33 12.54 5.42 15.44
N SER A 34 12.19 4.70 16.52
CA SER A 34 12.98 4.66 17.75
C SER A 34 13.63 3.29 17.99
N ILE A 35 12.89 2.21 17.69
CA ILE A 35 13.30 0.83 17.96
C ILE A 35 13.23 -0.01 16.68
N THR A 36 12.25 0.26 15.82
CA THR A 36 11.99 -0.51 14.60
C THR A 36 12.96 -0.20 13.47
N THR A 37 13.16 -1.15 12.56
CA THR A 37 13.88 -0.86 11.31
C THR A 37 12.98 -0.12 10.33
N ALA A 38 13.55 0.80 9.55
CA ALA A 38 12.79 1.60 8.58
C ALA A 38 11.93 0.77 7.60
N PRO A 39 12.38 -0.39 7.06
CA PRO A 39 11.57 -1.21 6.15
C PRO A 39 10.35 -1.83 6.82
N THR A 40 10.48 -2.28 8.05
CA THR A 40 9.36 -2.78 8.84
C THR A 40 8.36 -1.66 9.09
N LEU A 41 8.85 -0.53 9.62
CA LEU A 41 7.98 0.56 10.03
C LEU A 41 7.22 1.09 8.81
N SER A 42 7.85 1.18 7.64
CA SER A 42 7.20 1.64 6.42
C SER A 42 6.08 0.71 5.94
N GLN A 43 6.20 -0.61 6.11
CA GLN A 43 5.15 -1.56 5.72
C GLN A 43 3.88 -1.41 6.55
N VAL A 44 4.01 -1.25 7.87
CA VAL A 44 2.87 -1.25 8.80
C VAL A 44 2.35 0.15 9.12
N SER A 45 3.19 1.18 9.10
CA SER A 45 2.81 2.56 9.46
C SER A 45 1.72 3.13 8.55
N ARG A 46 1.66 2.70 7.27
CA ARG A 46 0.58 3.10 6.36
C ARG A 46 -0.82 2.74 6.90
N LEU A 47 -0.95 1.71 7.72
CA LEU A 47 -2.22 1.32 8.34
C LEU A 47 -2.67 2.28 9.44
N LEU A 48 -1.75 3.11 9.94
CA LEU A 48 -1.97 4.05 11.04
C LEU A 48 -1.99 5.50 10.56
N ALA A 49 -1.96 5.74 9.25
CA ALA A 49 -1.88 7.07 8.65
C ALA A 49 -3.02 8.00 9.10
N THR A 50 -4.23 7.48 9.32
CA THR A 50 -5.39 8.25 9.79
C THR A 50 -5.31 8.66 11.26
N ALA A 51 -4.27 8.23 11.98
CA ALA A 51 -3.99 8.60 13.36
C ALA A 51 -2.72 9.47 13.49
N MET A 52 -2.09 9.85 12.38
CA MET A 52 -0.91 10.72 12.39
C MET A 52 -1.32 12.20 12.35
N PRO A 53 -0.44 13.14 12.78
CA PRO A 53 -0.80 14.56 12.86
C PRO A 53 -1.28 15.17 11.54
N PHE A 54 -0.77 14.71 10.40
CA PHE A 54 -1.22 15.20 9.09
C PHE A 54 -2.67 14.82 8.77
N SER A 55 -3.25 13.85 9.49
CA SER A 55 -4.62 13.40 9.28
C SER A 55 -5.66 14.41 9.76
N GLU A 56 -5.26 15.42 10.54
CA GLU A 56 -6.14 16.49 11.05
C GLU A 56 -6.64 17.42 9.93
N GLU A 57 -6.00 17.40 8.76
CA GLU A 57 -6.45 18.12 7.57
C GLU A 57 -7.64 17.44 6.86
N TYR A 58 -8.00 16.22 7.27
CA TYR A 58 -9.07 15.42 6.66
C TYR A 58 -10.23 15.19 7.63
N THR A 59 -11.42 15.09 7.06
CA THR A 59 -12.68 14.81 7.75
C THR A 59 -12.94 13.32 7.85
N ASP A 60 -13.88 12.94 8.72
CA ASP A 60 -14.28 11.55 8.91
C ASP A 60 -14.93 10.90 7.67
N ASP A 61 -15.48 11.72 6.76
CA ASP A 61 -16.11 11.31 5.51
C ASP A 61 -15.13 11.18 4.33
N ASP A 62 -13.90 11.70 4.47
CA ASP A 62 -12.88 11.56 3.43
C ASP A 62 -12.50 10.09 3.23
N ILE A 63 -12.14 9.73 2.00
CA ILE A 63 -11.76 8.36 1.66
C ILE A 63 -10.26 8.17 1.89
N PHE A 64 -9.93 7.33 2.86
CA PHE A 64 -8.59 6.79 3.01
C PHE A 64 -8.38 5.61 2.06
N ILE A 65 -7.27 5.60 1.33
CA ILE A 65 -6.87 4.51 0.44
C ILE A 65 -5.44 4.11 0.79
N THR A 66 -5.20 2.81 0.97
CA THR A 66 -3.86 2.25 1.15
C THR A 66 -3.59 1.12 0.15
N ALA A 67 -2.37 1.05 -0.36
CA ALA A 67 -1.93 0.13 -1.39
C ALA A 67 -0.41 -0.12 -1.28
N ASP A 68 0.04 -1.25 -1.81
CA ASP A 68 1.47 -1.48 -2.09
C ASP A 68 1.94 -0.50 -3.16
N ALA A 69 3.16 0.03 -3.00
CA ALA A 69 3.72 1.06 -3.88
C ALA A 69 3.94 0.57 -5.32
N ASP A 70 3.89 -0.74 -5.55
CA ASP A 70 4.02 -1.38 -6.86
C ASP A 70 2.66 -1.76 -7.48
N MET A 71 1.56 -1.22 -6.98
CA MET A 71 0.22 -1.44 -7.50
C MET A 71 -0.26 -0.23 -8.29
N MET A 72 -0.81 -0.49 -9.49
CA MET A 72 -1.35 0.54 -10.37
C MET A 72 -2.82 0.26 -10.67
N PRO A 73 -3.78 0.91 -9.97
CA PRO A 73 -5.20 0.76 -10.27
C PRO A 73 -5.55 1.45 -11.60
N PHE A 74 -6.40 0.82 -12.42
CA PHE A 74 -6.82 1.40 -13.70
C PHE A 74 -8.14 2.18 -13.61
N HIS A 75 -9.00 1.84 -12.64
CA HIS A 75 -10.33 2.44 -12.49
C HIS A 75 -10.60 2.79 -11.03
N LEU A 76 -10.41 4.06 -10.65
CA LEU A 76 -10.58 4.50 -9.24
C LEU A 76 -11.91 4.05 -8.63
N LYS A 77 -13.01 4.09 -9.39
CA LYS A 77 -14.35 3.66 -8.96
C LYS A 77 -14.42 2.19 -8.48
N ASN A 78 -13.50 1.34 -8.91
CA ASN A 78 -13.42 -0.07 -8.53
C ASN A 78 -12.52 -0.29 -7.29
N HIS A 79 -12.05 0.80 -6.68
CA HIS A 79 -11.07 0.82 -5.59
C HIS A 79 -11.48 1.74 -4.44
N ILE A 80 -12.67 2.35 -4.52
CA ILE A 80 -13.25 3.23 -3.49
C ILE A 80 -14.64 2.71 -3.08
N PRO A 81 -15.07 2.93 -1.83
CA PRO A 81 -16.40 2.54 -1.40
C PRO A 81 -17.49 3.40 -2.06
N ASN A 82 -18.64 2.80 -2.39
CA ASN A 82 -19.83 3.55 -2.78
C ASN A 82 -20.60 4.05 -1.55
N ILE A 83 -20.22 5.21 -1.02
CA ILE A 83 -20.84 5.80 0.17
C ILE A 83 -22.35 6.01 0.00
N LEU A 84 -22.82 6.34 -1.21
CA LEU A 84 -24.25 6.52 -1.50
C LEU A 84 -25.05 5.21 -1.39
N ALA A 85 -24.38 4.06 -1.47
CA ALA A 85 -24.95 2.75 -1.27
C ALA A 85 -24.67 2.19 0.14
N ASP A 86 -24.34 3.05 1.11
CA ASP A 86 -23.98 2.69 2.49
C ASP A 86 -22.77 1.74 2.60
N GLN A 87 -21.91 1.74 1.56
CA GLN A 87 -20.65 1.02 1.62
C GLN A 87 -19.63 1.86 2.38
N LYS A 88 -19.10 1.35 3.50
CA LYS A 88 -18.17 2.08 4.38
C LYS A 88 -16.70 1.78 4.13
N ALA A 89 -16.42 0.62 3.54
CA ALA A 89 -15.09 0.14 3.21
C ALA A 89 -15.13 -0.63 1.89
N TYR A 90 -14.00 -0.76 1.23
CA TYR A 90 -13.80 -1.51 0.00
C TYR A 90 -12.48 -2.28 0.09
N PHE A 91 -12.56 -3.60 0.08
CA PHE A 91 -11.41 -4.50 0.10
C PHE A 91 -11.26 -5.13 -1.29
N TYR A 92 -10.34 -4.60 -2.10
CA TYR A 92 -10.10 -5.10 -3.45
C TYR A 92 -9.36 -6.45 -3.40
N ASN A 93 -9.81 -7.40 -4.22
CA ASN A 93 -9.29 -8.76 -4.26
C ASN A 93 -9.40 -9.50 -2.91
N ALA A 94 -10.47 -9.26 -2.16
CA ALA A 94 -10.82 -10.10 -1.02
C ALA A 94 -10.87 -11.57 -1.47
N ASP A 95 -10.30 -12.48 -0.67
CA ASP A 95 -10.25 -13.92 -0.94
C ASP A 95 -9.44 -14.37 -2.18
N CYS A 96 -8.62 -13.51 -2.78
CA CYS A 96 -7.75 -13.93 -3.89
C CYS A 96 -6.52 -14.73 -3.44
N THR A 97 -6.32 -14.86 -2.13
CA THR A 97 -5.15 -15.46 -1.49
C THR A 97 -5.58 -16.42 -0.39
N GLY A 98 -4.71 -17.39 -0.07
CA GLY A 98 -4.94 -18.28 1.07
C GLY A 98 -5.05 -17.52 2.39
N PRO A 99 -5.66 -18.12 3.42
CA PRO A 99 -5.85 -17.47 4.71
C PRO A 99 -4.51 -17.16 5.38
N ILE A 100 -4.46 -16.05 6.12
CA ILE A 100 -3.28 -15.61 6.87
C ILE A 100 -3.44 -15.91 8.35
N ARG A 101 -2.32 -16.14 9.06
CA ARG A 101 -2.33 -16.34 10.51
C ARG A 101 -2.40 -14.98 11.21
N VAL A 102 -3.27 -14.87 12.21
CA VAL A 102 -3.31 -13.69 13.07
C VAL A 102 -2.06 -13.61 13.95
N PRO A 103 -1.72 -12.42 14.48
CA PRO A 103 -0.60 -12.26 15.39
C PRO A 103 -0.63 -13.26 16.56
N PRO A 104 0.51 -13.85 16.99
CA PRO A 104 0.54 -14.89 18.02
C PRO A 104 -0.16 -14.50 19.33
N LYS A 105 0.01 -13.23 19.77
CA LYS A 105 -0.66 -12.67 20.96
C LYS A 105 -2.19 -12.75 20.91
N ARG A 106 -2.78 -12.87 19.72
CA ARG A 106 -4.23 -12.97 19.50
C ARG A 106 -4.74 -14.42 19.36
N GLY A 107 -3.90 -15.43 19.57
CA GLY A 107 -4.33 -16.83 19.62
C GLY A 107 -4.03 -17.66 18.37
N ASN A 108 -3.19 -17.17 17.45
CA ASN A 108 -2.61 -17.95 16.33
C ASN A 108 -3.62 -18.73 15.47
N TYR A 109 -4.83 -18.17 15.27
CA TYR A 109 -5.83 -18.69 14.34
C TYR A 109 -5.67 -18.09 12.93
N LYS A 110 -6.47 -18.56 11.98
CA LYS A 110 -6.43 -18.10 10.58
C LYS A 110 -7.65 -17.24 10.23
N VAL A 111 -7.43 -16.19 9.45
CA VAL A 111 -8.47 -15.31 8.91
C VAL A 111 -8.34 -15.20 7.38
N PRO A 112 -9.40 -14.81 6.66
CA PRO A 112 -9.28 -14.41 5.26
C PRO A 112 -8.19 -13.35 5.12
N MET A 113 -7.31 -13.54 4.15
CA MET A 113 -6.26 -12.56 3.88
C MET A 113 -6.81 -11.46 2.97
N TYR A 114 -6.66 -10.22 3.39
CA TYR A 114 -6.93 -9.06 2.54
C TYR A 114 -5.59 -8.55 1.99
N PRO A 115 -5.34 -8.70 0.68
CA PRO A 115 -4.09 -8.27 0.10
C PRO A 115 -3.98 -6.75 0.17
N MET A 116 -2.77 -6.25 0.41
CA MET A 116 -2.48 -4.81 0.39
C MET A 116 -2.44 -4.22 -1.03
N SER A 117 -3.23 -4.77 -1.96
CA SER A 117 -3.35 -4.26 -3.31
C SER A 117 -4.07 -2.92 -3.34
N THR A 118 -5.31 -2.89 -2.85
CA THR A 118 -6.00 -1.65 -2.53
C THR A 118 -7.04 -1.94 -1.46
N ILE A 119 -6.97 -1.20 -0.36
CA ILE A 119 -7.98 -1.18 0.67
C ILE A 119 -8.37 0.27 0.88
N SER A 120 -9.66 0.55 0.87
CA SER A 120 -10.16 1.89 1.11
C SER A 120 -11.35 1.89 2.05
N ALA A 121 -11.53 2.99 2.76
CA ALA A 121 -12.63 3.20 3.68
C ALA A 121 -12.78 4.69 3.93
N THR A 122 -13.90 5.12 4.52
CA THR A 122 -13.92 6.46 5.11
C THR A 122 -12.90 6.54 6.25
N VAL A 123 -12.35 7.72 6.51
CA VAL A 123 -11.40 7.94 7.62
C VAL A 123 -11.97 7.43 8.95
N ALA A 124 -13.24 7.72 9.24
CA ALA A 124 -13.92 7.21 10.44
C ALA A 124 -13.95 5.67 10.49
N THR A 125 -14.34 5.02 9.38
CA THR A 125 -14.41 3.55 9.32
C THR A 125 -13.03 2.93 9.47
N TRP A 126 -12.00 3.53 8.88
CA TRP A 126 -10.63 3.03 9.01
C TRP A 126 -10.13 3.14 10.46
N ARG A 127 -10.39 4.28 11.12
CA ARG A 127 -10.10 4.46 12.55
C ARG A 127 -10.85 3.43 13.41
N GLU A 128 -12.11 3.14 13.10
CA GLU A 128 -12.89 2.09 13.78
C GLU A 128 -12.25 0.69 13.59
N ILE A 129 -11.96 0.30 12.35
CA ILE A 129 -11.33 -1.00 12.02
C ILE A 129 -10.03 -1.17 12.78
N MET A 130 -9.18 -0.14 12.76
CA MET A 130 -7.86 -0.19 13.38
C MET A 130 -7.90 0.07 14.90
N GLY A 131 -9.02 0.52 15.46
CA GLY A 131 -9.14 0.89 16.87
C GLY A 131 -8.28 2.10 17.23
N LEU A 132 -8.31 3.15 16.40
CA LEU A 132 -7.51 4.36 16.55
C LEU A 132 -8.39 5.47 17.14
N SER A 133 -8.01 5.97 18.31
CA SER A 133 -8.80 6.96 19.07
C SER A 133 -8.19 8.36 19.12
N SER A 134 -7.02 8.58 18.54
CA SER A 134 -6.34 9.88 18.51
C SER A 134 -5.61 10.13 17.19
N THR A 135 -5.28 11.40 16.91
CA THR A 135 -4.61 11.87 15.68
C THR A 135 -3.15 12.24 15.88
N ASN A 136 -2.52 11.80 16.98
CA ASN A 136 -1.17 12.22 17.35
C ASN A 136 -0.12 11.10 17.38
N TYR A 137 -0.29 10.08 16.53
CA TYR A 137 0.67 8.98 16.45
C TYR A 137 1.97 9.46 15.79
N GLY A 138 3.04 9.52 16.58
CA GLY A 138 4.41 9.53 16.10
C GLY A 138 4.97 8.11 16.00
N GLY A 139 6.27 7.99 15.71
CA GLY A 139 6.91 6.68 15.59
C GLY A 139 6.88 5.87 16.88
N HIS A 140 6.96 6.51 18.05
CA HIS A 140 6.88 5.82 19.33
C HIS A 140 5.50 5.21 19.56
N GLU A 141 4.43 5.98 19.33
CA GLU A 141 3.05 5.53 19.47
C GLU A 141 2.70 4.43 18.46
N ILE A 142 3.27 4.50 17.25
CA ILE A 142 3.17 3.42 16.25
C ILE A 142 3.85 2.15 16.77
N GLU A 143 5.06 2.28 17.31
CA GLU A 143 5.81 1.14 17.87
C GLU A 143 5.06 0.50 19.05
N GLU A 144 4.54 1.29 19.98
CA GLU A 144 3.72 0.81 21.10
C GLU A 144 2.45 0.11 20.62
N TYR A 145 1.77 0.68 19.62
CA TYR A 145 0.61 0.06 19.01
C TYR A 145 0.94 -1.32 18.43
N LEU A 146 2.03 -1.40 17.65
CA LEU A 146 2.46 -2.66 17.03
C LEU A 146 2.90 -3.68 18.08
N GLU A 147 3.63 -3.27 19.11
CA GLU A 147 4.00 -4.14 20.22
C GLU A 147 2.76 -4.67 20.94
N ASN A 148 1.74 -3.82 21.15
CA ASN A 148 0.49 -4.25 21.73
C ASN A 148 -0.26 -5.26 20.83
N GLU A 149 -0.20 -5.10 19.51
CA GLU A 149 -0.90 -5.98 18.58
C GLU A 149 -0.21 -7.32 18.35
N PHE A 150 1.10 -7.30 18.23
CA PHE A 150 1.90 -8.48 17.89
C PHE A 150 2.47 -9.21 19.11
N GLY A 151 2.66 -8.50 20.22
CA GLY A 151 3.45 -8.94 21.36
C GLY A 151 4.94 -8.67 21.16
N GLN A 152 5.67 -8.52 22.28
CA GLN A 152 7.09 -8.15 22.29
C GLN A 152 7.97 -9.07 21.44
N GLU A 153 7.78 -10.38 21.52
CA GLU A 153 8.62 -11.35 20.81
C GLU A 153 8.47 -11.24 19.29
N TYR A 154 7.25 -11.08 18.79
CA TYR A 154 7.01 -10.96 17.36
C TYR A 154 7.41 -9.57 16.84
N PHE A 155 7.20 -8.52 17.64
CA PHE A 155 7.72 -7.18 17.35
C PHE A 155 9.26 -7.18 17.26
N HIS A 156 9.94 -7.93 18.14
CA HIS A 156 11.38 -8.09 18.06
C HIS A 156 11.81 -8.84 16.79
N LEU A 157 11.14 -9.94 16.42
CA LEU A 157 11.41 -10.69 15.18
C LEU A 157 11.19 -9.85 13.92
N ILE A 158 10.16 -9.01 13.93
CA ILE A 158 9.92 -8.01 12.90
C ILE A 158 11.10 -7.01 12.81
N ASN A 159 11.77 -6.70 13.93
CA ASN A 159 12.82 -5.68 14.01
C ASN A 159 14.24 -6.20 13.76
N VAL A 160 14.56 -7.45 14.12
CA VAL A 160 15.93 -7.98 13.96
C VAL A 160 16.19 -8.61 12.60
N ASN A 161 15.16 -9.01 11.86
CA ASN A 161 15.32 -9.74 10.60
C ASN A 161 15.35 -8.81 9.38
N THR A 162 16.43 -8.02 9.25
CA THR A 162 16.67 -7.10 8.12
C THR A 162 17.04 -7.80 6.80
N ARG A 163 17.19 -9.12 6.80
CA ARG A 163 17.45 -9.91 5.59
C ARG A 163 16.29 -10.84 5.29
N GLY A 164 15.35 -10.29 4.53
CA GLY A 164 14.62 -10.95 3.47
C GLY A 164 14.42 -12.45 3.59
N PHE A 165 13.24 -12.84 4.03
CA PHE A 165 12.56 -13.92 3.34
C PHE A 165 11.25 -13.34 2.80
N ARG A 166 11.23 -13.01 1.50
CA ARG A 166 9.97 -12.91 0.77
C ARG A 166 9.18 -14.19 1.10
N GLY A 167 7.97 -14.03 1.63
CA GLY A 167 7.15 -15.17 2.07
C GLY A 167 7.33 -15.58 3.54
N SER A 168 8.17 -14.91 4.33
CA SER A 168 8.17 -15.07 5.79
C SER A 168 6.93 -14.41 6.42
N SER A 169 6.57 -14.82 7.63
CA SER A 169 5.43 -14.25 8.36
C SER A 169 5.61 -12.74 8.63
N VAL A 170 6.85 -12.29 8.88
CA VAL A 170 7.20 -10.87 9.08
C VAL A 170 6.93 -10.02 7.83
N TRP A 171 7.16 -10.58 6.63
CA TRP A 171 6.88 -9.89 5.36
C TRP A 171 5.40 -9.52 5.18
N TYR A 172 4.52 -10.23 5.89
CA TYR A 172 3.08 -10.04 5.84
C TYR A 172 2.54 -9.44 7.14
N ALA A 173 3.34 -8.67 7.88
CA ALA A 173 2.92 -8.06 9.14
C ALA A 173 1.70 -7.15 8.95
N ASP A 174 1.75 -6.25 7.95
CA ASP A 174 0.63 -5.38 7.59
C ASP A 174 -0.63 -6.16 7.18
N GLN A 175 -0.49 -7.17 6.33
CA GLN A 175 -1.56 -8.04 5.89
C GLN A 175 -2.15 -8.82 7.06
N SER A 176 -1.32 -9.31 7.98
CA SER A 176 -1.77 -10.04 9.18
C SER A 176 -2.55 -9.11 10.11
N LEU A 177 -2.03 -7.89 10.33
CA LEU A 177 -2.67 -6.88 11.16
C LEU A 177 -4.02 -6.45 10.57
N VAL A 178 -4.04 -5.98 9.33
CA VAL A 178 -5.29 -5.51 8.69
C VAL A 178 -6.30 -6.65 8.58
N SER A 179 -5.86 -7.87 8.25
CA SER A 179 -6.80 -8.98 8.04
C SER A 179 -7.48 -9.41 9.32
N TYR A 180 -6.75 -9.44 10.43
CA TYR A 180 -7.38 -9.74 11.71
C TYR A 180 -8.30 -8.59 12.16
N LYS A 181 -7.87 -7.33 12.03
CA LYS A 181 -8.68 -6.15 12.40
C LYS A 181 -10.00 -6.10 11.63
N VAL A 182 -9.95 -6.35 10.32
CA VAL A 182 -11.14 -6.45 9.46
C VAL A 182 -12.02 -7.63 9.86
N ALA A 183 -11.43 -8.78 10.21
CA ALA A 183 -12.20 -9.93 10.67
C ALA A 183 -12.96 -9.64 11.98
N GLU A 184 -12.32 -8.96 12.94
CA GLU A 184 -12.97 -8.53 14.18
C GLU A 184 -14.05 -7.47 13.92
N TRP A 185 -13.77 -6.50 13.04
CA TRP A 185 -14.75 -5.50 12.64
C TRP A 185 -15.97 -6.10 11.97
N PHE A 186 -15.81 -7.11 11.10
CA PHE A 186 -16.93 -7.84 10.50
C PHE A 186 -17.71 -8.69 11.50
N LYS A 187 -17.07 -9.23 12.54
CA LYS A 187 -17.79 -9.91 13.63
C LYS A 187 -18.67 -8.92 14.39
N ALA A 188 -18.17 -7.72 14.66
CA ALA A 188 -18.92 -6.65 15.32
C ALA A 188 -19.99 -6.04 14.41
N ASN A 189 -19.74 -5.99 13.10
CA ASN A 189 -20.60 -5.35 12.10
C ASN A 189 -20.94 -6.30 10.92
N PRO A 190 -21.73 -7.37 11.12
CA PRO A 190 -21.93 -8.41 10.10
C PRO A 190 -22.52 -7.91 8.76
N LYS A 191 -23.34 -6.85 8.80
CA LYS A 191 -23.96 -6.25 7.61
C LYS A 191 -22.93 -5.64 6.65
N ASN A 192 -21.78 -5.20 7.16
CA ASN A 192 -20.77 -4.52 6.36
C ASN A 192 -19.95 -5.47 5.48
N ARG A 193 -19.94 -6.79 5.78
CA ARG A 193 -19.07 -7.75 5.09
C ARG A 193 -19.36 -7.88 3.59
N ALA A 194 -20.63 -8.09 3.25
CA ALA A 194 -21.03 -8.25 1.85
C ALA A 194 -20.93 -6.93 1.08
N ALA A 195 -21.23 -5.80 1.75
CA ALA A 195 -21.14 -4.48 1.14
C ALA A 195 -19.70 -4.04 0.90
N ALA A 196 -18.73 -4.50 1.71
CA ALA A 196 -17.37 -3.98 1.67
C ALA A 196 -16.36 -4.79 0.86
N THR A 197 -16.70 -5.99 0.39
CA THR A 197 -15.72 -6.91 -0.21
C THR A 197 -15.93 -7.07 -1.72
N LEU A 198 -14.83 -7.02 -2.48
CA LEU A 198 -14.84 -7.44 -3.88
C LEU A 198 -13.86 -8.60 -4.08
N THR A 199 -14.40 -9.75 -4.45
CA THR A 199 -13.61 -10.93 -4.81
C THR A 199 -13.28 -10.90 -6.31
N ARG A 200 -12.00 -11.11 -6.66
CA ARG A 200 -11.52 -11.13 -8.06
C ARG A 200 -12.23 -12.17 -8.95
N GLY A 201 -12.88 -13.17 -8.34
CA GLY A 201 -13.61 -14.26 -8.99
C GLY A 201 -14.78 -13.86 -9.90
N GLY A 202 -14.98 -12.56 -10.19
CA GLY A 202 -15.95 -12.08 -11.17
C GLY A 202 -15.75 -10.66 -11.73
N CYS A 203 -14.75 -9.88 -11.29
CA CYS A 203 -14.69 -8.44 -11.60
C CYS A 203 -13.28 -7.93 -11.97
N TYR A 204 -12.79 -8.35 -13.13
CA TYR A 204 -11.57 -7.86 -13.82
C TYR A 204 -10.25 -8.59 -13.50
N PRO A 205 -9.55 -9.16 -14.51
CA PRO A 205 -8.17 -9.61 -14.37
C PRO A 205 -7.18 -8.49 -14.01
N ARG A 206 -6.02 -8.90 -13.46
CA ARG A 206 -4.84 -8.09 -13.16
C ARG A 206 -3.72 -8.46 -14.13
N ILE A 207 -2.94 -7.47 -14.55
CA ILE A 207 -1.60 -7.69 -15.12
C ILE A 207 -0.63 -8.00 -13.99
N ASP A 208 -0.20 -9.25 -13.87
CA ASP A 208 0.64 -9.72 -12.77
C ASP A 208 2.10 -9.89 -13.21
N ARG A 209 3.05 -9.65 -12.30
CA ARG A 209 4.49 -9.80 -12.55
C ARG A 209 4.86 -11.15 -13.14
N ILE A 210 4.21 -12.22 -12.66
CA ILE A 210 4.52 -13.60 -13.06
C ILE A 210 4.12 -13.86 -14.51
N ARG A 211 3.17 -13.10 -15.04
CA ARG A 211 2.62 -13.25 -16.40
C ARG A 211 2.60 -11.91 -17.13
N TRP A 212 3.69 -11.16 -17.03
CA TRP A 212 3.79 -9.84 -17.67
C TRP A 212 3.76 -9.99 -19.19
N PRO A 213 2.81 -9.36 -19.91
CA PRO A 213 2.74 -9.42 -21.36
C PRO A 213 4.00 -8.86 -22.00
N ASN A 214 4.38 -9.37 -23.17
CA ASN A 214 5.42 -8.70 -23.95
C ASN A 214 4.90 -7.32 -24.46
N PRO A 215 5.79 -6.41 -24.92
CA PRO A 215 5.40 -5.05 -25.30
C PRO A 215 4.27 -4.98 -26.34
N SER A 216 4.28 -5.87 -27.34
CA SER A 216 3.26 -5.89 -28.40
C SER A 216 1.92 -6.42 -27.91
N GLU A 217 1.92 -7.34 -26.95
CA GLU A 217 0.72 -7.84 -26.28
C GLU A 217 0.14 -6.84 -25.27
N MET A 218 1.01 -6.09 -24.57
CA MET A 218 0.62 -5.06 -23.62
C MET A 218 -0.24 -3.99 -24.32
N LEU A 219 0.21 -3.49 -25.47
CA LEU A 219 -0.51 -2.47 -26.23
C LEU A 219 -1.85 -2.95 -26.81
N LYS A 220 -2.10 -4.26 -26.85
CA LYS A 220 -3.38 -4.86 -27.29
C LYS A 220 -4.35 -5.10 -26.14
N GLN A 221 -3.93 -4.88 -24.89
CA GLN A 221 -4.81 -5.07 -23.74
C GLN A 221 -5.95 -4.05 -23.74
N ASN A 222 -7.13 -4.48 -23.27
CA ASN A 222 -8.25 -3.58 -23.04
C ASN A 222 -8.31 -3.19 -21.55
N LEU A 223 -7.95 -1.95 -21.23
CA LEU A 223 -7.97 -1.47 -19.83
C LEU A 223 -9.35 -1.58 -19.18
N ASN A 224 -10.45 -1.49 -19.94
CA ASN A 224 -11.80 -1.66 -19.39
C ASN A 224 -12.08 -3.09 -18.92
N GLN A 225 -11.26 -4.06 -19.32
CA GLN A 225 -11.33 -5.44 -18.88
C GLN A 225 -10.32 -5.75 -17.78
N LEU A 226 -9.52 -4.78 -17.34
CA LEU A 226 -8.48 -4.95 -16.32
C LEU A 226 -8.77 -4.08 -15.10
N GLY A 227 -8.50 -4.60 -13.91
CA GLY A 227 -8.72 -3.87 -12.65
C GLY A 227 -7.49 -3.08 -12.21
N ASP A 228 -6.31 -3.68 -12.36
CA ASP A 228 -5.02 -3.14 -11.93
C ASP A 228 -3.82 -3.87 -12.57
N ALA A 229 -2.61 -3.35 -12.32
CA ALA A 229 -1.34 -4.01 -12.59
C ALA A 229 -0.45 -4.08 -11.35
N HIS A 230 0.28 -5.19 -11.20
CA HIS A 230 1.38 -5.34 -10.25
C HIS A 230 2.70 -5.04 -10.96
N LEU A 231 3.21 -3.81 -10.80
CA LEU A 231 4.33 -3.26 -11.56
C LEU A 231 5.60 -4.07 -11.40
N LEU A 232 6.40 -4.21 -12.46
CA LEU A 232 7.67 -4.93 -12.44
C LEU A 232 8.63 -4.44 -11.36
N ALA A 233 9.33 -5.38 -10.70
CA ALA A 233 10.41 -5.03 -9.78
C ALA A 233 11.61 -4.46 -10.57
N ASN A 234 12.33 -3.52 -9.96
CA ASN A 234 13.52 -2.89 -10.57
C ASN A 234 13.23 -2.24 -11.94
N GLY A 235 12.08 -1.57 -12.07
CA GLY A 235 11.63 -0.89 -13.29
C GLY A 235 12.61 0.16 -13.85
N TYR A 236 13.61 0.58 -13.07
CA TYR A 236 14.67 1.48 -13.50
C TYR A 236 15.73 0.79 -14.41
N THR A 237 15.80 -0.55 -14.44
CA THR A 237 16.74 -1.26 -15.32
C THR A 237 16.28 -1.21 -16.79
N ASP A 238 17.20 -1.25 -17.77
CA ASP A 238 16.85 -1.17 -19.19
C ASP A 238 15.87 -2.27 -19.64
N SER A 239 16.09 -3.50 -19.16
CA SER A 239 15.25 -4.64 -19.53
C SER A 239 13.83 -4.50 -19.00
N GLN A 240 13.66 -4.06 -17.75
CA GLN A 240 12.34 -3.87 -17.15
C GLN A 240 11.66 -2.60 -17.67
N TRP A 241 12.41 -1.53 -17.93
CA TRP A 241 11.88 -0.29 -18.49
C TRP A 241 11.20 -0.52 -19.85
N LYS A 242 11.84 -1.29 -20.75
CA LYS A 242 11.26 -1.67 -22.05
C LYS A 242 9.95 -2.45 -21.95
N LEU A 243 9.74 -3.17 -20.84
CA LEU A 243 8.50 -3.91 -20.56
C LEU A 243 7.44 -3.04 -19.86
N PHE A 244 7.86 -2.02 -19.11
CA PHE A 244 7.00 -1.12 -18.37
C PHE A 244 6.46 0.04 -19.22
N GLU A 245 7.29 0.64 -20.08
CA GLU A 245 6.91 1.78 -20.92
C GLU A 245 5.62 1.57 -21.75
N PRO A 246 5.37 0.38 -22.35
CA PRO A 246 4.11 0.10 -23.05
C PRO A 246 2.87 0.18 -22.15
N LEU A 247 2.99 -0.13 -20.85
CA LEU A 247 1.89 0.04 -19.90
C LEU A 247 1.59 1.52 -19.65
N VAL A 248 2.63 2.36 -19.54
CA VAL A 248 2.45 3.82 -19.41
C VAL A 248 1.72 4.39 -20.62
N GLN A 249 2.08 3.93 -21.83
CA GLN A 249 1.41 4.30 -23.08
C GLN A 249 -0.04 3.79 -23.15
N LEU A 250 -0.31 2.62 -22.57
CA LEU A 250 -1.65 2.08 -22.53
C LEU A 250 -2.56 2.90 -21.59
N VAL A 251 -2.05 3.29 -20.41
CA VAL A 251 -2.82 4.00 -19.38
C VAL A 251 -2.98 5.48 -19.70
N PHE A 252 -1.95 6.12 -20.24
CA PHE A 252 -1.94 7.53 -20.57
C PHE A 252 -1.85 7.70 -22.07
N ASN A 253 -2.64 8.61 -22.66
CA ASN A 253 -2.65 8.87 -24.10
C ASN A 253 -2.26 10.31 -24.42
N GLY A 254 -1.83 10.53 -25.67
CA GLY A 254 -1.49 11.86 -26.21
C GLY A 254 -0.45 12.61 -25.38
N SER A 255 -0.67 13.90 -25.17
CA SER A 255 0.26 14.77 -24.45
C SER A 255 0.55 14.34 -23.01
N LYS A 256 -0.40 13.64 -22.34
CA LYS A 256 -0.18 13.10 -20.99
C LYS A 256 0.84 11.98 -20.98
N TYR A 257 0.82 11.13 -22.00
CA TYR A 257 1.83 10.09 -22.18
C TYR A 257 3.21 10.69 -22.35
N ASP A 258 3.37 11.62 -23.29
CA ASP A 258 4.68 12.24 -23.58
C ASP A 258 5.27 12.95 -22.34
N TYR A 259 4.40 13.66 -21.60
CA TYR A 259 4.78 14.30 -20.35
C TYR A 259 5.23 13.29 -19.29
N LEU A 260 4.44 12.25 -19.01
CA LEU A 260 4.79 11.26 -17.99
C LEU A 260 6.01 10.43 -18.38
N ARG A 261 6.08 10.00 -19.64
CA ARG A 261 7.20 9.24 -20.20
C ARG A 261 8.50 10.01 -20.05
N SER A 262 8.53 11.30 -20.42
CA SER A 262 9.75 12.11 -20.33
C SER A 262 10.21 12.30 -18.88
N ARG A 263 9.27 12.58 -17.95
CA ARG A 263 9.57 12.70 -16.52
C ARG A 263 10.09 11.40 -15.91
N LEU A 264 9.42 10.28 -16.18
CA LEU A 264 9.84 8.97 -15.66
C LEU A 264 11.18 8.53 -16.27
N THR A 265 11.44 8.84 -17.55
CA THR A 265 12.73 8.58 -18.20
C THR A 265 13.84 9.38 -17.53
N LYS A 266 13.62 10.68 -17.28
CA LYS A 266 14.59 11.52 -16.57
C LYS A 266 14.86 10.97 -15.16
N TYR A 267 13.80 10.72 -14.38
CA TYR A 267 13.91 10.13 -13.05
C TYR A 267 14.73 8.82 -13.07
N ARG A 268 14.46 7.95 -14.04
CA ARG A 268 15.21 6.71 -14.22
C ARG A 268 16.69 6.97 -14.48
N MET A 269 17.03 7.89 -15.37
CA MET A 269 18.43 8.22 -15.69
C MET A 269 19.15 8.78 -14.46
N ASP A 270 18.52 9.72 -13.76
CA ASP A 270 19.06 10.32 -12.53
C ASP A 270 19.27 9.24 -11.46
N TYR A 271 18.28 8.35 -11.26
CA TYR A 271 18.34 7.25 -10.30
C TYR A 271 19.48 6.28 -10.63
N VAL A 272 19.62 5.85 -11.89
CA VAL A 272 20.70 4.94 -12.31
C VAL A 272 22.07 5.59 -12.17
N SER A 273 22.20 6.89 -12.46
CA SER A 273 23.46 7.62 -12.29
C SER A 273 23.87 7.81 -10.83
N SER A 274 22.93 7.63 -9.91
CA SER A 274 23.14 7.74 -8.46
C SER A 274 23.50 6.43 -7.76
N VAL A 275 23.61 5.33 -8.51
CA VAL A 275 24.03 3.97 -8.04
C VAL A 275 25.54 3.93 -7.83
#